data_AF-A0A1Q9YM10-F1
#
_entry.id   AF-A0A1Q9YM10-F1
#
_cell.length_a   1.000
_cell.length_b   1.000
_cell.length_c   1.000
_cell.angle_alpha   90.00
_cell.angle_beta   90.00
_cell.angle_gamma   90.00
#
_symmetry.space_group_name_H-M   'P 1'
#
loop_
_entity.id
_entity.type
_entity.pdbx_description
1 polymer ?
#
loop_
_entity_poly.entity_id
_entity_poly.type
_entity_poly.pdbx_seq_one_letter_code
_entity_poly.pdbx_strand_id
1 'polypeptide(L)'
;MNQSQYEALEEQILDAFAALSHPVLRREALRHTMRVIDMISLLHTDTPLWDRRTAALLHDTGKYLKNSPQHARASAILCEQLLPEESGIAEAILHHSEKDRIHFPLAEDLKDADVLARWLDDPNRYQHPRLVTARNRLRAATIDSRRTEKQTD
;
A
#
# COMPACT_ATOMS: atom_id res chain seq x y z
N MET A 1 0.78 5.15 -13.77
CA MET A 1 0.30 3.76 -14.07
C MET A 1 -1.16 3.72 -14.57
N ASN A 2 -1.53 2.82 -15.51
CA ASN A 2 -2.94 2.52 -15.85
C ASN A 2 -3.42 1.15 -15.32
N GLN A 3 -4.72 0.84 -15.42
CA GLN A 3 -5.31 -0.39 -14.89
C GLN A 3 -4.65 -1.67 -15.44
N SER A 4 -4.56 -1.81 -16.77
CA SER A 4 -4.03 -3.04 -17.38
C SER A 4 -2.55 -3.26 -17.06
N GLN A 5 -1.77 -2.17 -16.99
CA GLN A 5 -0.37 -2.25 -16.55
C GLN A 5 -0.26 -2.68 -15.08
N TYR A 6 -1.14 -2.16 -14.22
CA TYR A 6 -1.23 -2.56 -12.82
C TYR A 6 -1.60 -4.04 -12.68
N GLU A 7 -2.62 -4.52 -13.40
CA GLU A 7 -3.08 -5.92 -13.33
C GLU A 7 -1.98 -6.92 -13.73
N ALA A 8 -1.22 -6.61 -14.78
CA ALA A 8 -0.08 -7.43 -15.18
C ALA A 8 1.03 -7.47 -14.11
N LEU A 9 1.31 -6.33 -13.47
CA LEU A 9 2.28 -6.24 -12.38
C LEU A 9 1.77 -6.95 -11.11
N GLU A 10 0.48 -6.83 -10.81
CA GLU A 10 -0.17 -7.52 -9.71
C GLU A 10 -0.05 -9.04 -9.86
N GLU A 11 -0.38 -9.57 -11.03
CA GLU A 11 -0.19 -11.00 -11.34
C GLU A 11 1.26 -11.43 -11.09
N GLN A 12 2.23 -10.70 -11.66
CA GLN A 12 3.66 -11.00 -11.49
C GLN A 12 4.10 -11.04 -10.02
N ILE A 13 3.69 -10.06 -9.21
CA ILE A 13 4.12 -9.94 -7.82
C ILE A 13 3.39 -10.97 -6.92
N LEU A 14 2.10 -11.19 -7.14
CA LEU A 14 1.34 -12.17 -6.38
C LEU A 14 1.80 -13.60 -6.67
N ASP A 15 2.18 -13.91 -7.91
CA ASP A 15 2.81 -15.19 -8.27
C ASP A 15 4.15 -15.38 -7.56
N ALA A 16 4.97 -14.32 -7.50
CA ALA A 16 6.23 -14.36 -6.77
C ALA A 16 6.03 -14.61 -5.27
N PHE A 17 5.00 -14.02 -4.65
CA PHE A 17 4.62 -14.34 -3.28
C PHE A 17 4.07 -15.76 -3.12
N ALA A 18 3.24 -16.24 -4.05
CA ALA A 18 2.67 -17.58 -4.02
C ALA A 18 3.74 -18.69 -4.14
N ALA A 19 4.84 -18.40 -4.82
CA ALA A 19 6.01 -19.26 -4.96
C ALA A 19 6.91 -19.34 -3.70
N LEU A 20 6.68 -18.50 -2.68
CA LEU A 20 7.43 -18.56 -1.44
C LEU A 20 7.25 -19.93 -0.74
N SER A 21 8.38 -20.60 -0.49
CA SER A 21 8.41 -21.95 0.07
C SER A 21 7.92 -22.04 1.51
N HIS A 22 8.08 -20.96 2.29
CA HIS A 22 7.68 -20.92 3.69
C HIS A 22 6.19 -20.53 3.83
N PRO A 23 5.28 -21.43 4.26
CA PRO A 23 3.83 -21.18 4.19
C PRO A 23 3.35 -19.98 5.00
N VAL A 24 3.96 -19.75 6.17
CA VAL A 24 3.62 -18.60 7.03
C VAL A 24 3.99 -17.28 6.36
N LEU A 25 5.20 -17.21 5.77
CA LEU A 25 5.69 -16.02 5.08
C LEU A 25 4.86 -15.75 3.83
N ARG A 26 4.56 -16.78 3.04
CA ARG A 26 3.68 -16.69 1.87
C ARG A 26 2.31 -16.14 2.22
N ARG A 27 1.66 -16.71 3.24
CA ARG A 27 0.34 -16.27 3.68
C ARG A 27 0.39 -14.81 4.14
N GLU A 28 1.42 -14.45 4.90
CA GLU A 28 1.59 -13.09 5.37
C GLU A 28 1.81 -12.10 4.21
N ALA A 29 2.67 -12.44 3.25
CA ALA A 29 2.97 -11.62 2.07
C ALA A 29 1.70 -11.32 1.26
N LEU A 30 0.96 -12.35 0.88
CA LEU A 30 -0.29 -12.22 0.13
C LEU A 30 -1.33 -11.41 0.93
N ARG A 31 -1.60 -11.83 2.16
CA ARG A 31 -2.67 -11.26 2.98
C ARG A 31 -2.42 -9.80 3.34
N HIS A 32 -1.20 -9.47 3.76
CA HIS A 32 -0.86 -8.11 4.14
C HIS A 32 -0.89 -7.20 2.92
N THR A 33 -0.25 -7.60 1.81
CA THR A 33 -0.18 -6.77 0.60
C THR A 33 -1.59 -6.47 0.05
N MET A 34 -2.45 -7.48 -0.06
CA MET A 34 -3.84 -7.26 -0.51
C MET A 34 -4.61 -6.33 0.41
N ARG A 35 -4.43 -6.43 1.73
CA ARG A 35 -5.05 -5.51 2.69
C ARG A 35 -4.55 -4.08 2.54
N VAL A 36 -3.26 -3.88 2.28
CA VAL A 36 -2.72 -2.54 2.04
C VAL A 36 -3.28 -1.95 0.74
N ILE A 37 -3.41 -2.77 -0.31
CA ILE A 37 -4.07 -2.37 -1.57
C ILE A 37 -5.52 -1.95 -1.30
N ASP A 38 -6.29 -2.75 -0.58
CA ASP A 38 -7.69 -2.43 -0.25
C ASP A 38 -7.78 -1.13 0.57
N MET A 39 -6.95 -0.99 1.61
CA MET A 39 -6.96 0.19 2.46
C MET A 39 -6.55 1.43 1.71
N ILE A 40 -5.48 1.37 0.90
CA ILE A 40 -5.01 2.54 0.16
C ILE A 40 -6.04 2.97 -0.87
N SER A 41 -6.75 2.04 -1.52
CA SER A 41 -7.79 2.34 -2.50
C SER A 41 -8.98 3.09 -1.90
N LEU A 42 -9.30 2.84 -0.64
CA LEU A 42 -10.42 3.46 0.07
C LEU A 42 -10.08 4.80 0.71
N LEU A 43 -8.82 5.26 0.69
CA LEU A 43 -8.47 6.58 1.21
C LEU A 43 -9.02 7.70 0.30
N HIS A 44 -9.55 8.75 0.93
CA HIS A 44 -9.90 10.00 0.25
C HIS A 44 -8.66 10.89 0.10
N THR A 45 -8.15 10.99 -1.13
CA THR A 45 -6.89 11.65 -1.47
C THR A 45 -6.89 12.02 -2.96
N ASP A 46 -6.07 13.01 -3.34
CA ASP A 46 -5.90 13.46 -4.72
C ASP A 46 -4.91 12.59 -5.52
N THR A 47 -4.21 11.66 -4.86
CA THR A 47 -3.24 10.78 -5.53
C THR A 47 -3.95 9.79 -6.47
N PRO A 48 -3.49 9.63 -7.74
CA PRO A 48 -4.06 8.69 -8.68
C PRO A 48 -4.18 7.27 -8.11
N LEU A 49 -5.33 6.63 -8.33
CA LEU A 49 -5.64 5.31 -7.75
C LEU A 49 -4.60 4.25 -8.10
N TRP A 50 -4.19 4.19 -9.37
CA TRP A 50 -3.28 3.15 -9.85
C TRP A 50 -1.86 3.34 -9.32
N ASP A 51 -1.41 4.58 -9.11
CA ASP A 51 -0.10 4.84 -8.49
C ASP A 51 -0.11 4.45 -7.01
N ARG A 52 -1.22 4.74 -6.30
CA ARG A 52 -1.44 4.27 -4.92
C ARG A 52 -1.39 2.75 -4.82
N ARG A 53 -2.18 2.05 -5.65
CA ARG A 53 -2.22 0.58 -5.63
C ARG A 53 -0.87 -0.03 -5.99
N THR A 54 -0.16 0.55 -6.96
CA THR A 54 1.19 0.11 -7.34
C THR A 54 2.18 0.26 -6.18
N ALA A 55 2.16 1.40 -5.49
CA ALA A 55 3.00 1.62 -4.31
C ALA A 55 2.69 0.58 -3.21
N ALA A 56 1.42 0.31 -2.94
CA ALA A 56 0.98 -0.70 -1.99
C ALA A 56 1.40 -2.13 -2.36
N LEU A 57 1.27 -2.50 -3.64
CA LEU A 57 1.68 -3.82 -4.15
C LEU A 57 3.17 -4.08 -3.92
N LEU A 58 4.01 -3.06 -4.14
CA LEU A 58 5.46 -3.21 -4.15
C LEU A 58 6.14 -2.94 -2.79
N HIS A 59 5.49 -2.22 -1.86
CA HIS A 59 6.19 -1.62 -0.70
C HIS A 59 6.99 -2.60 0.16
N ASP A 60 6.49 -3.82 0.34
CA ASP A 60 7.06 -4.85 1.22
C ASP A 60 7.75 -5.99 0.43
N THR A 61 7.94 -5.85 -0.89
CA THR A 61 8.59 -6.88 -1.72
C THR A 61 10.03 -7.17 -1.26
N GLY A 62 10.78 -6.16 -0.83
CA GLY A 62 12.11 -6.32 -0.24
C GLY A 62 12.11 -7.14 1.05
N LYS A 63 11.01 -7.12 1.82
CA LYS A 63 10.85 -7.94 3.03
C LYS A 63 10.51 -9.38 2.66
N TYR A 64 9.52 -9.60 1.81
CA TYR A 64 9.04 -10.95 1.52
C TYR A 64 9.90 -11.72 0.51
N LEU A 65 10.39 -11.07 -0.55
CA LEU A 65 11.14 -11.73 -1.62
C LEU A 65 12.65 -11.75 -1.36
N LYS A 66 13.18 -10.80 -0.58
CA LYS A 66 14.62 -10.65 -0.34
C LYS A 66 15.02 -10.82 1.13
N ASN A 67 14.07 -10.89 2.05
CA ASN A 67 14.33 -10.89 3.50
C ASN A 67 15.30 -9.76 3.91
N SER A 68 15.17 -8.59 3.28
CA SER A 68 16.09 -7.48 3.47
C SER A 68 15.79 -6.75 4.79
N PRO A 69 16.81 -6.48 5.64
CA PRO A 69 16.62 -5.62 6.81
C PRO A 69 16.30 -4.17 6.42
N GLN A 70 16.72 -3.75 5.22
CA GLN A 70 16.37 -2.46 4.61
C GLN A 70 15.29 -2.68 3.55
N HIS A 71 14.16 -3.27 3.95
CA HIS A 71 13.12 -3.70 3.02
C HIS A 71 12.58 -2.55 2.17
N ALA A 72 12.30 -1.38 2.74
CA ALA A 72 11.83 -0.21 1.99
C ALA A 72 12.77 0.18 0.84
N ARG A 73 14.09 0.21 1.09
CA ARG A 73 15.09 0.48 0.05
C ARG A 73 15.15 -0.62 -1.00
N ALA A 74 15.11 -1.89 -0.57
CA ALA A 74 15.14 -3.01 -1.51
C ALA A 74 13.88 -3.06 -2.40
N SER A 75 12.71 -2.72 -1.84
CA SER A 75 11.45 -2.58 -2.57
C SER A 75 11.49 -1.41 -3.56
N ALA A 76 12.04 -0.26 -3.14
CA ALA A 76 12.18 0.92 -4.02
C ALA A 76 13.09 0.63 -5.23
N ILE A 77 14.22 -0.04 -5.01
CA ILE A 77 15.11 -0.46 -6.10
C ILE A 77 14.39 -1.40 -7.06
N LEU A 78 13.60 -2.37 -6.56
CA LEU A 78 12.82 -3.25 -7.43
C LEU A 78 11.76 -2.45 -8.20
N CYS A 79 11.12 -1.46 -7.58
CA CYS A 79 10.17 -0.56 -8.24
C CYS A 79 10.83 0.19 -9.40
N GLU A 80 12.01 0.78 -9.19
CA GLU A 80 12.76 1.49 -10.25
C GLU A 80 13.14 0.56 -11.40
N GLN A 81 13.46 -0.70 -11.10
CA GLN A 81 13.78 -1.70 -12.13
C GLN A 81 12.58 -2.11 -12.96
N LEU A 82 11.41 -2.25 -12.34
CA LEU A 82 10.18 -2.65 -13.02
C LEU A 82 9.50 -1.48 -13.73
N LEU A 83 9.60 -0.27 -13.15
CA LEU A 83 8.85 0.93 -13.52
C LEU A 83 9.77 2.18 -13.52
N PRO A 84 10.75 2.27 -14.44
CA PRO A 84 11.76 3.33 -14.41
C PRO A 84 11.19 4.75 -14.58
N GLU A 85 10.05 4.90 -15.25
CA GLU A 85 9.39 6.20 -15.47
C GLU A 85 8.57 6.67 -14.26
N GLU A 86 8.35 5.81 -13.25
CA GLU A 86 7.44 6.05 -12.12
C GLU A 86 8.21 6.37 -10.82
N SER A 87 9.17 7.30 -10.90
CA SER A 87 10.10 7.64 -9.80
C SER A 87 9.40 8.02 -8.48
N GLY A 88 8.23 8.69 -8.55
CA GLY A 88 7.46 9.05 -7.34
C GLY A 88 6.92 7.86 -6.56
N ILE A 89 6.68 6.71 -7.22
CA ILE A 89 6.24 5.48 -6.56
C ILE A 89 7.39 4.86 -5.77
N ALA A 90 8.58 4.79 -6.37
CA ALA A 90 9.78 4.28 -5.72
C ALA A 90 10.16 5.13 -4.50
N GLU A 91 10.07 6.46 -4.62
CA GLU A 91 10.32 7.38 -3.51
C GLU A 91 9.30 7.19 -2.37
N ALA A 92 8.02 6.95 -2.70
CA ALA A 92 6.99 6.71 -1.69
C ALA A 92 7.24 5.41 -0.92
N ILE A 93 7.66 4.36 -1.63
CA ILE A 93 8.05 3.07 -1.05
C ILE A 93 9.29 3.24 -0.16
N LEU A 94 10.30 4.00 -0.60
CA LEU A 94 11.52 4.24 0.18
C LEU A 94 11.21 4.80 1.57
N HIS A 95 10.24 5.71 1.63
CA HIS A 95 9.89 6.44 2.84
C HIS A 95 8.72 5.85 3.63
N HIS A 96 8.11 4.75 3.17
CA HIS A 96 6.88 4.24 3.80
C HIS A 96 7.10 3.77 5.24
N SER A 97 8.31 3.36 5.64
CA SER A 97 8.60 2.93 7.01
C SER A 97 8.83 4.11 7.97
N GLU A 98 9.04 5.32 7.46
CA GLU A 98 9.30 6.54 8.24
C GLU A 98 8.00 7.17 8.75
N LYS A 99 7.27 6.46 9.63
CA LYS A 99 5.92 6.86 10.07
C LYS A 99 5.87 8.15 10.87
N ASP A 100 6.99 8.56 11.48
CA ASP A 100 7.12 9.76 12.31
C ASP A 100 7.48 11.02 11.50
N ARG A 101 7.72 10.88 10.19
CA ARG A 101 8.02 11.97 9.28
C ARG A 101 6.89 12.16 8.30
N ILE A 102 6.65 13.39 7.88
CA ILE A 102 5.70 13.71 6.82
C ILE A 102 6.49 13.90 5.52
N HIS A 103 6.07 13.17 4.48
CA HIS A 103 6.58 13.27 3.13
C HIS A 103 5.45 13.75 2.18
N PHE A 104 5.60 13.51 0.89
CA PHE A 104 4.64 13.89 -0.12
C PHE A 104 3.40 12.98 -0.14
N PRO A 105 2.29 13.39 -0.79
CA PRO A 105 0.98 12.75 -0.62
C PRO A 105 0.95 11.23 -0.78
N LEU A 106 1.54 10.67 -1.85
CA LEU A 106 1.56 9.24 -2.09
C LEU A 106 2.28 8.45 -0.97
N ALA A 107 3.39 8.98 -0.45
CA ALA A 107 4.10 8.37 0.68
C ALA A 107 3.22 8.38 1.94
N GLU A 108 2.47 9.45 2.17
CA GLU A 108 1.57 9.57 3.31
C GLU A 108 0.36 8.62 3.20
N ASP A 109 -0.18 8.46 1.99
CA ASP A 109 -1.26 7.53 1.69
C ASP A 109 -0.81 6.07 1.91
N LEU A 110 0.39 5.72 1.45
CA LEU A 110 0.97 4.39 1.67
C LEU A 110 1.22 4.11 3.16
N LYS A 111 1.72 5.09 3.90
CA LYS A 111 1.92 4.96 5.35
C LYS A 111 0.62 4.70 6.10
N ASP A 112 -0.44 5.44 5.74
CA ASP A 112 -1.77 5.31 6.34
C ASP A 112 -2.38 3.94 6.04
N ALA A 113 -2.31 3.50 4.79
CA ALA A 113 -2.83 2.20 4.37
C ALA A 113 -2.13 1.02 5.05
N ASP A 114 -0.80 1.06 5.16
CA ASP A 114 -0.02 0.04 5.87
C ASP A 114 -0.41 -0.03 7.36
N VAL A 115 -0.51 1.13 8.02
CA VAL A 115 -0.95 1.24 9.41
C VAL A 115 -2.39 0.74 9.60
N LEU A 116 -3.31 1.06 8.69
CA LEU A 116 -4.68 0.53 8.70
C LEU A 116 -4.74 -0.98 8.48
N ALA A 117 -3.95 -1.51 7.56
CA ALA A 117 -3.90 -2.94 7.28
C ALA A 117 -3.43 -3.73 8.52
N ARG A 118 -2.41 -3.23 9.23
CA ARG A 118 -1.94 -3.81 10.50
C ARG A 118 -2.98 -3.69 11.62
N TRP A 119 -3.72 -2.59 11.66
CA TRP A 119 -4.83 -2.44 12.61
C TRP A 119 -5.98 -3.39 12.32
N LEU A 120 -6.32 -3.68 11.06
CA LEU A 120 -7.35 -4.65 10.71
C LEU A 120 -6.99 -6.09 11.11
N ASP A 121 -5.69 -6.42 11.16
CA ASP A 121 -5.21 -7.73 11.62
C ASP A 121 -5.48 -7.96 13.11
N ASP A 122 -5.22 -6.95 13.94
CA ASP A 122 -5.43 -7.02 15.39
C ASP A 122 -5.69 -5.62 15.98
N PRO A 123 -6.96 -5.15 15.97
CA PRO A 123 -7.31 -3.81 16.44
C PRO A 123 -6.99 -3.55 17.91
N ASN A 124 -6.95 -4.61 18.72
CA ASN A 124 -6.70 -4.50 20.16
C ASN A 124 -5.21 -4.36 20.47
N ARG A 125 -4.36 -4.93 19.62
CA ARG A 125 -2.91 -4.99 19.83
C ARG A 125 -2.15 -3.94 19.03
N TYR A 126 -2.68 -3.51 17.90
CA TYR A 126 -1.99 -2.54 17.05
C TYR A 126 -2.44 -1.11 17.36
N GLN A 127 -1.57 -0.38 18.05
CA GLN A 127 -1.73 1.04 18.32
C GLN A 127 -0.58 1.81 17.67
N HIS A 128 -0.92 2.80 16.85
CA HIS A 128 0.05 3.68 16.22
C HIS A 128 -0.52 5.11 16.15
N PRO A 129 0.25 6.17 16.46
CA PRO A 129 -0.25 7.56 16.45
C PRO A 129 -0.94 7.97 15.15
N ARG A 130 -0.42 7.47 14.03
CA ARG A 130 -0.93 7.71 12.67
C ARG A 130 -2.31 7.11 12.38
N LEU A 131 -2.80 6.17 13.20
CA LEU A 131 -4.12 5.54 13.00
C LEU A 131 -5.27 6.55 12.98
N VAL A 132 -5.18 7.62 13.78
CA VAL A 132 -6.22 8.66 13.81
C VAL A 132 -6.35 9.34 12.45
N THR A 133 -5.23 9.75 11.88
CA THR A 133 -5.16 10.36 10.54
C THR A 133 -5.69 9.41 9.48
N ALA A 134 -5.21 8.17 9.47
CA ALA A 134 -5.61 7.17 8.49
C ALA A 134 -7.12 6.88 8.55
N ARG A 135 -7.69 6.74 9.75
CA ARG A 135 -9.15 6.57 9.95
C ARG A 135 -9.96 7.78 9.50
N ASN A 136 -9.45 8.99 9.69
CA ASN A 136 -10.14 10.20 9.23
C ASN A 136 -10.22 10.26 7.70
N ARG A 137 -9.11 9.94 7.01
CA ARG A 137 -9.08 9.86 5.53
C ARG A 137 -9.99 8.75 5.00
N LEU A 138 -10.03 7.59 5.67
CA LEU A 138 -10.96 6.51 5.32
C LEU A 138 -12.43 6.91 5.53
N ARG A 139 -12.76 7.57 6.65
CA ARG A 139 -14.12 8.06 6.94
C ARG A 139 -14.58 9.08 5.91
N ALA A 140 -13.72 10.02 5.52
CA ALA A 140 -14.04 11.02 4.51
C ALA A 140 -14.48 10.36 3.20
N ALA A 141 -13.80 9.30 2.76
CA ALA A 141 -14.17 8.55 1.57
C ALA A 141 -15.58 7.96 1.67
N THR A 142 -15.93 7.38 2.82
CA THR A 142 -17.25 6.76 3.02
C THR A 142 -18.41 7.74 3.11
N ILE A 143 -18.16 8.99 3.54
CA ILE A 143 -19.20 10.03 3.63
C ILE A 143 -19.52 10.59 2.24
N ASP A 144 -18.49 10.78 1.41
CA ASP A 144 -18.64 11.35 0.07
C ASP A 144 -19.44 10.39 -0.84
N SER A 145 -19.14 9.08 -0.79
CA SER A 145 -19.90 8.06 -1.54
C SER A 145 -21.40 8.08 -1.24
N ARG A 146 -21.81 8.37 0.01
CA ARG A 146 -23.23 8.45 0.40
C ARG A 146 -23.92 9.73 -0.07
N ARG A 147 -23.17 10.79 -0.36
CA ARG A 147 -23.73 12.05 -0.89
C ARG A 147 -23.95 11.95 -2.39
N THR A 148 -23.04 11.31 -3.12
CA THR A 148 -23.18 11.06 -4.56
C THR A 148 -24.36 10.15 -4.88
N GLU A 149 -24.64 9.12 -4.06
CA GLU A 149 -25.79 8.22 -4.27
C GLU A 149 -27.15 8.92 -4.05
N LYS A 150 -27.23 9.91 -3.16
CA LYS A 150 -28.47 10.65 -2.87
C LYS A 150 -28.82 11.75 -3.88
N GLN A 151 -27.92 12.09 -4.79
CA GLN A 151 -28.15 13.11 -5.81
C GLN A 151 -28.56 12.51 -7.16
N THR A 152 -28.59 11.18 -7.28
CA THR A 152 -28.97 10.45 -8.49
C THR A 152 -30.38 9.83 -8.44
N ASP A 153 -31.15 10.13 -7.40
CA ASP A 153 -32.57 9.78 -7.23
C ASP A 153 -33.47 11.02 -7.42
#